data_AF-A0A1Q7T5Z4-F1
#
_entry.id   AF-A0A1Q7T5Z4-F1
#
_cell.length_a   1.000
_cell.length_b   1.000
_cell.length_c   1.000
_cell.angle_alpha   90.00
_cell.angle_beta   90.00
_cell.angle_gamma   90.00
#
_symmetry.space_group_name_H-M   'P 1'
#
loop_
_entity.id
_entity.type
_entity.pdbx_description
1 polymer ?
#
loop_
_entity_poly.entity_id
_entity_poly.type
_entity_poly.pdbx_seq_one_letter_code
_entity_poly.pdbx_strand_id
1 'polypeptide(L)'
;MNMLAEAHRQAAEDIEKTILPLQTASYAARVVIEGAWGAAFHWIAFGCETKHHNHQESHARLGTFLRRHGEGAVAEWWEDIDRIRQGGWYGGSPEPERVQRALDL
;
A
#
# COMPACT_ATOMS: atom_id res chain seq x y z
N MET A 1 9.06 21.35 -1.23
CA MET A 1 8.52 20.06 -0.77
C MET A 1 9.64 19.29 -0.09
N ASN A 2 9.38 18.58 1.01
CA ASN A 2 10.38 17.77 1.72
C ASN A 2 10.96 16.71 0.76
N MET A 3 12.29 16.53 0.68
CA MET A 3 12.91 15.53 -0.20
C MET A 3 12.46 14.10 0.14
N LEU A 4 12.22 13.80 1.41
CA LEU A 4 11.73 12.50 1.85
C LEU A 4 10.29 12.24 1.35
N ALA A 5 9.43 13.25 1.40
CA ALA A 5 8.08 13.17 0.87
C ALA A 5 8.10 12.87 -0.64
N GLU A 6 8.93 13.59 -1.40
CA GLU A 6 9.07 13.36 -2.84
C GLU A 6 9.55 11.94 -3.15
N ALA A 7 10.51 11.43 -2.38
CA ALA A 7 10.99 10.05 -2.55
C ALA A 7 9.89 9.02 -2.32
N HIS A 8 9.02 9.22 -1.32
CA HIS A 8 7.86 8.36 -1.12
C HIS A 8 6.88 8.43 -2.29
N ARG A 9 6.53 9.63 -2.75
CA ARG A 9 5.66 9.78 -3.92
C ARG A 9 6.22 9.04 -5.15
N GLN A 10 7.48 9.31 -5.49
CA GLN A 10 8.11 8.69 -6.66
C GLN A 10 8.13 7.17 -6.56
N ALA A 11 8.43 6.63 -5.37
CA ALA A 11 8.40 5.19 -5.15
C ALA A 11 7.00 4.59 -5.34
N ALA A 12 5.95 5.25 -4.84
CA ALA A 12 4.57 4.80 -5.04
C ALA A 12 4.20 4.75 -6.53
N GLU A 13 4.48 5.84 -7.25
CA GLU A 13 4.21 5.97 -8.69
C GLU A 13 4.98 4.93 -9.51
N ASP A 14 6.25 4.68 -9.21
CA ASP A 14 7.09 3.70 -9.90
C ASP A 14 6.59 2.26 -9.67
N ILE A 15 6.13 1.95 -8.45
CA ILE A 15 5.55 0.65 -8.13
C ILE A 15 4.24 0.45 -8.89
N GLU A 16 3.32 1.41 -8.84
CA GLU A 16 2.03 1.35 -9.56
C GLU A 16 2.24 1.16 -11.06
N LYS A 17 3.13 1.96 -11.66
CA LYS A 17 3.50 1.86 -13.07
C LYS A 17 4.04 0.47 -13.44
N THR A 18 4.72 -0.19 -12.50
CA THR A 18 5.30 -1.53 -12.70
C THR A 18 4.25 -2.63 -12.62
N ILE A 19 3.30 -2.54 -11.68
CA ILE A 19 2.35 -3.63 -11.41
C ILE A 19 1.07 -3.57 -12.23
N LEU A 20 0.60 -2.38 -12.62
CA LEU A 20 -0.65 -2.22 -13.37
C LEU A 20 -0.68 -2.99 -14.70
N PRO A 21 0.41 -3.05 -15.50
CA PRO A 21 0.44 -3.88 -16.70
C PRO A 21 0.35 -5.39 -16.42
N LEU A 22 0.65 -5.83 -15.19
CA LEU A 22 0.67 -7.23 -14.77
C LEU A 22 -0.65 -7.68 -14.11
N GLN A 23 -1.63 -6.80 -13.95
CA GLN A 23 -2.83 -7.04 -13.14
C GLN A 23 -3.65 -8.27 -13.57
N THR A 24 -3.62 -8.65 -14.85
CA THR A 24 -4.33 -9.83 -15.38
C THR A 24 -3.44 -11.08 -15.49
N ALA A 25 -2.14 -10.95 -15.23
CA ALA A 25 -1.20 -12.06 -15.34
C ALA A 25 -1.25 -12.92 -14.07
N SER A 26 -1.89 -14.08 -14.15
CA SER A 26 -2.07 -14.98 -12.98
C SER A 26 -0.76 -15.35 -12.28
N TYR A 27 0.33 -15.52 -13.04
CA TYR A 27 1.66 -15.80 -12.47
C TYR A 27 2.23 -14.63 -11.66
N ALA A 28 1.78 -13.40 -11.93
CA ALA A 28 2.23 -12.17 -11.28
C ALA A 28 1.33 -11.74 -10.11
N ALA A 29 0.23 -12.45 -9.85
CA ALA A 29 -0.78 -12.00 -8.90
C ALA A 29 -0.24 -11.69 -7.49
N ARG A 30 0.73 -12.47 -6.97
CA ARG A 30 1.40 -12.14 -5.70
C ARG A 30 2.24 -10.87 -5.77
N VAL A 31 2.95 -10.67 -6.87
CA VAL A 31 3.77 -9.47 -7.10
C VAL A 31 2.90 -8.23 -7.21
N VAL A 32 1.74 -8.34 -7.86
CA VAL A 32 0.78 -7.24 -7.96
C VAL A 32 0.23 -6.88 -6.57
N ILE A 33 -0.17 -7.87 -5.76
CA ILE A 33 -0.67 -7.62 -4.40
C ILE A 33 0.41 -6.99 -3.51
N GLU A 34 1.64 -7.50 -3.53
CA GLU A 34 2.76 -6.90 -2.77
C GLU A 34 3.10 -5.50 -3.25
N GLY A 35 3.06 -5.26 -4.56
CA GLY A 35 3.27 -3.92 -5.11
C GLY A 35 2.18 -2.95 -4.70
N ALA A 36 0.91 -3.34 -4.77
CA ALA A 36 -0.20 -2.49 -4.35
C ALA A 36 -0.06 -2.11 -2.86
N TRP A 37 0.27 -3.08 -2.01
CA TRP A 37 0.56 -2.84 -0.59
C TRP A 37 1.75 -1.89 -0.38
N GLY A 38 2.84 -2.08 -1.13
CA GLY A 38 4.01 -1.21 -1.08
C GLY A 38 3.72 0.21 -1.55
N ALA A 39 3.00 0.38 -2.65
CA ALA A 39 2.56 1.69 -3.15
C ALA A 39 1.68 2.41 -2.12
N ALA A 40 0.72 1.71 -1.53
CA ALA A 40 -0.12 2.25 -0.45
C ALA A 40 0.71 2.73 0.74
N PHE A 41 1.70 1.96 1.19
CA PHE A 41 2.62 2.41 2.24
C PHE A 41 3.32 3.72 1.89
N HIS A 42 3.86 3.82 0.66
CA HIS A 42 4.56 5.00 0.21
C HIS A 42 3.63 6.22 0.07
N TRP A 43 2.40 6.06 -0.45
CA TRP A 43 1.41 7.14 -0.47
C TRP A 43 1.03 7.62 0.93
N ILE A 44 0.84 6.69 1.87
CA ILE A 44 0.54 7.03 3.26
C ILE A 44 1.71 7.79 3.88
N ALA A 45 2.95 7.33 3.70
CA ALA A 45 4.13 8.00 4.22
C ALA A 45 4.30 9.41 3.63
N PHE A 46 4.01 9.60 2.33
CA PHE A 46 3.94 10.92 1.69
C PHE A 46 2.89 11.82 2.36
N GLY A 47 1.69 11.29 2.62
CA GLY A 47 0.64 12.00 3.35
C GLY A 47 1.06 12.39 4.78
N CYS A 48 1.68 11.47 5.51
CA CYS A 48 2.19 11.72 6.86
C CYS A 48 3.24 12.83 6.91
N GLU A 49 4.15 12.84 5.93
CA GLU A 49 5.17 13.88 5.80
C GLU A 49 4.61 15.25 5.45
N THR A 50 3.66 15.29 4.51
CA THR A 50 3.12 16.55 3.99
C THR A 50 2.08 17.18 4.92
N LYS A 51 1.26 16.36 5.58
CA LYS A 51 0.17 16.82 6.45
C LYS A 51 0.54 16.89 7.93
N HIS A 52 1.30 15.90 8.41
CA HIS A 52 1.62 15.76 9.85
C HIS A 52 3.08 16.07 10.17
N HIS A 53 3.91 16.40 9.17
CA HIS A 53 5.35 16.62 9.30
C HIS A 53 6.06 15.48 10.03
N ASN A 54 5.60 14.25 9.76
CA ASN A 54 6.05 13.05 10.46
C ASN A 54 6.47 11.98 9.45
N HIS A 55 7.75 11.63 9.46
CA HIS A 55 8.31 10.57 8.63
C HIS A 55 7.88 9.19 9.13
N GLN A 56 7.33 8.37 8.24
CA GLN A 56 6.99 6.98 8.53
C GLN A 56 7.87 6.04 7.71
N GLU A 57 8.94 5.53 8.32
CA GLU A 57 9.82 4.52 7.72
C GLU A 57 9.35 3.08 7.98
N SER A 58 8.41 2.90 8.90
CA SER A 58 7.93 1.59 9.31
C SER A 58 6.45 1.43 9.02
N HIS A 59 6.12 0.34 8.36
CA HIS A 59 4.75 -0.13 8.21
C HIS A 59 4.19 -0.72 9.52
N ALA A 60 5.06 -1.04 10.49
CA ALA A 60 4.63 -1.58 11.77
C ALA A 60 3.91 -0.50 12.59
N ARG A 61 2.69 -0.80 13.06
CA ARG A 61 1.81 0.12 13.82
C ARG A 61 1.30 1.33 13.03
N LEU A 62 1.44 1.34 11.69
CA LEU A 62 0.98 2.44 10.85
C LEU A 62 -0.52 2.73 11.02
N GLY A 63 -1.37 1.69 11.07
CA GLY A 63 -2.81 1.86 11.34
C GLY A 63 -3.10 2.57 12.69
N THR A 64 -2.40 2.19 13.76
CA THR A 64 -2.51 2.86 15.07
C THR A 64 -2.05 4.32 14.99
N PHE A 65 -0.97 4.60 14.26
CA PHE A 65 -0.48 5.95 14.06
C PHE A 65 -1.52 6.83 13.34
N LEU A 66 -2.07 6.33 12.23
CA LEU A 66 -3.08 7.02 11.43
C LEU A 66 -4.32 7.37 12.26
N ARG A 67 -4.83 6.42 13.05
CA ARG A 67 -5.98 6.68 13.94
C ARG A 67 -5.71 7.76 14.97
N ARG A 68 -4.50 7.80 15.55
CA ARG A 68 -4.12 8.85 16.51
C ARG A 68 -4.08 10.25 15.89
N HIS A 69 -3.92 10.34 14.58
CA HIS A 69 -3.88 11.61 13.83
C HIS A 69 -5.21 11.91 13.11
N GLY A 70 -6.28 11.18 13.41
CA GLY A 70 -7.61 11.41 12.82
C GLY A 70 -7.79 10.82 11.42
N GLU A 71 -6.82 10.05 10.90
CA GLU A 71 -6.87 9.42 9.57
C GLU A 71 -7.54 8.04 9.61
N GLY A 72 -8.73 7.97 10.22
CA GLY A 72 -9.42 6.70 10.48
C GLY A 72 -9.68 5.87 9.23
N ALA A 73 -10.16 6.49 8.15
CA ALA A 73 -10.44 5.82 6.88
C ALA A 73 -9.15 5.26 6.23
N VAL A 74 -8.06 6.03 6.25
CA VAL A 74 -6.76 5.58 5.72
C VAL A 74 -6.22 4.40 6.53
N ALA A 75 -6.44 4.41 7.85
CA ALA A 75 -6.06 3.29 8.71
C ALA A 75 -6.85 2.01 8.37
N GLU A 76 -8.15 2.14 8.06
CA GLU A 76 -8.99 1.02 7.64
C GLU A 76 -8.52 0.45 6.30
N TRP A 77 -8.28 1.30 5.29
CA TRP A 77 -7.75 0.87 3.99
C TRP A 77 -6.39 0.16 4.12
N TRP A 78 -5.49 0.73 4.92
CA TRP A 78 -4.19 0.12 5.21
C TRP A 78 -4.30 -1.29 5.81
N GLU A 79 -5.22 -1.47 6.76
CA GLU A 79 -5.43 -2.76 7.41
C GLU A 79 -6.12 -3.78 6.51
N ASP A 80 -7.00 -3.32 5.62
CA ASP A 80 -7.65 -4.18 4.64
C ASP A 80 -6.67 -4.66 3.56
N ILE A 81 -5.81 -3.79 3.03
CA ILE A 81 -4.78 -4.20 2.05
C ILE A 81 -3.74 -5.12 2.69
N ASP A 82 -3.37 -4.90 3.96
CA ASP A 82 -2.49 -5.82 4.69
C ASP A 82 -3.13 -7.20 4.90
N ARG A 83 -4.45 -7.26 5.15
CA ARG A 83 -5.20 -8.53 5.23
C ARG A 83 -5.23 -9.26 3.89
N ILE A 84 -5.44 -8.55 2.79
CA ILE A 84 -5.41 -9.12 1.43
C ILE A 84 -4.03 -9.70 1.12
N ARG A 85 -2.97 -8.94 1.41
CA ARG A 85 -1.58 -9.35 1.26
C ARG A 85 -1.28 -10.63 2.03
N GLN A 86 -1.59 -10.68 3.33
CA GLN A 86 -1.37 -11.88 4.15
C GLN A 86 -2.16 -13.09 3.60
N GLY A 87 -3.41 -12.88 3.15
CA GLY A 87 -4.24 -13.92 2.56
C GLY A 87 -3.65 -14.53 1.27
N GLY A 88 -2.95 -13.74 0.45
CA GLY A 88 -2.28 -14.18 -0.78
C GLY A 88 -1.05 -15.08 -0.57
N TRP A 89 -0.43 -15.00 0.62
CA TRP A 89 0.69 -15.85 1.01
C TRP A 89 0.25 -17.14 1.69
N TYR A 90 -0.66 -17.04 2.66
CA TYR A 90 -0.95 -18.13 3.59
C TYR A 90 -2.28 -18.85 3.32
N GLY A 91 -3.15 -18.31 2.46
CA GLY A 91 -4.54 -18.76 2.30
C GLY A 91 -4.92 -19.39 0.96
N GLY A 92 -3.95 -19.89 0.17
CA GLY A 92 -4.20 -20.46 -1.17
C GLY A 92 -3.93 -19.50 -2.33
N SER A 93 -4.06 -20.00 -3.57
CA SER A 93 -3.69 -19.29 -4.80
C SER A 93 -4.28 -17.86 -4.84
N PRO A 94 -3.52 -16.85 -5.30
CA PRO A 94 -4.04 -15.51 -5.47
C PRO A 94 -5.08 -15.49 -6.61
N GLU A 95 -6.36 -15.60 -6.24
CA GLU A 95 -7.46 -15.48 -7.19
C GLU A 95 -7.48 -14.08 -7.83
N PRO A 96 -7.86 -13.94 -9.11
CA PRO A 96 -7.96 -12.65 -9.79
C PRO A 96 -8.77 -11.59 -9.02
N GLU A 97 -9.81 -12.01 -8.28
CA GLU A 97 -10.60 -11.12 -7.43
C GLU A 97 -9.78 -10.47 -6.31
N ARG A 98 -8.78 -11.16 -5.76
CA ARG A 98 -7.91 -10.59 -4.72
C ARG A 98 -6.95 -9.56 -5.29
N VAL A 99 -6.47 -9.77 -6.51
CA VAL A 99 -5.65 -8.78 -7.24
C VAL A 99 -6.46 -7.51 -7.46
N GLN A 100 -7.69 -7.64 -7.96
CA GLN A 100 -8.56 -6.49 -8.17
C GLN A 100 -8.83 -5.75 -6.86
N ARG A 101 -9.20 -6.46 -5.79
CA ARG A 101 -9.44 -5.85 -4.48
C ARG A 101 -8.22 -5.14 -3.90
N ALA A 102 -7.00 -5.61 -4.17
CA ALA A 102 -5.79 -4.93 -3.72
C ALA A 102 -5.53 -3.64 -4.49
N LEU A 103 -5.91 -3.57 -5.78
CA LEU A 103 -5.76 -2.39 -6.63
C LEU A 103 -6.87 -1.36 -6.44
N ASP A 104 -8.02 -1.76 -5.88
CA ASP A 104 -9.17 -0.89 -5.63
C ASP A 104 -9.11 -0.13 -4.28
N LEU A 105 -8.14 -0.46 -3.40
CA LEU A 105 -7.92 0.17 -2.09
C LEU A 105 -6.90 1.31 -2.20
#